data_AF-A0A4R9LM36-F1
#
_entry.id   AF-A0A4R9LM36-F1
#
_cell.length_a   1.000
_cell.length_b   1.000
_cell.length_c   1.000
_cell.angle_alpha   90.00
_cell.angle_beta   90.00
_cell.angle_gamma   90.00
#
_symmetry.space_group_name_H-M   'P 1'
#
loop_
_entity.id
_entity.type
_entity.pdbx_description
1 polymer ?
#
loop_
_entity_poly.entity_id
_entity_poly.type
_entity_poly.pdbx_seq_one_letter_code
_entity_poly.pdbx_strand_id
1 'polypeptide(L)'
;MGKPEKESHLGWIASIYDALGDTNNAKKYRELSANPPKAPPIKLLPLEKIEGDYLKSGLAYFNEFQKSIGGKPTKLDPALNSAAKKHAEYLYQNHFGEMITTEWHNEEKGKPGYIGKAPEDQAKAFGFKSSPGYFTGNTMGGFNNYDLFSTPEYLFRHLANTSYHRGLVVAPNFESTGLYRWRKGEAGMLVYFMSYEIAPEKYTVYMKLADSKKQIVFDKEWSFTTTKNANFF
;
A
#
# COMPACT_ATOMS: atom_id res chain seq x y z
N MET A 1 -21.30 25.44 -19.21
CA MET A 1 -21.11 24.48 -18.10
C MET A 1 -19.62 24.38 -17.83
N GLY A 2 -19.17 24.80 -16.64
CA GLY A 2 -17.76 24.75 -16.26
C GLY A 2 -17.31 23.29 -16.09
N LYS A 3 -16.05 22.99 -16.48
CA LYS A 3 -15.44 21.69 -16.19
C LYS A 3 -15.40 21.51 -14.66
N PRO A 4 -15.71 20.31 -14.13
CA PRO A 4 -15.54 20.07 -12.69
C PRO A 4 -14.07 20.30 -12.34
N GLU A 5 -13.82 21.18 -11.37
CA GLU A 5 -12.48 21.33 -10.79
C GLU A 5 -12.04 19.96 -10.28
N LYS A 6 -10.91 19.46 -10.80
CA LYS A 6 -10.29 18.27 -10.22
C LYS A 6 -9.90 18.63 -8.80
N GLU A 7 -10.57 18.04 -7.82
CA GLU A 7 -10.14 18.14 -6.42
C GLU A 7 -8.64 17.81 -6.35
N SER A 8 -7.87 18.70 -5.72
CA SER A 8 -6.46 18.43 -5.47
C SER A 8 -6.33 17.21 -4.56
N HIS A 9 -5.23 16.47 -4.66
CA HIS A 9 -4.95 15.33 -3.79
C HIS A 9 -5.06 15.69 -2.29
N LEU A 10 -4.72 16.93 -1.93
CA LEU A 10 -4.79 17.46 -0.57
C LEU A 10 -6.23 17.84 -0.15
N GLY A 11 -7.06 18.30 -1.08
CA GLY A 11 -8.49 18.55 -0.85
C GLY A 11 -9.26 17.27 -0.55
N TRP A 12 -8.94 16.18 -1.22
CA TRP A 12 -9.50 14.86 -0.93
C TRP A 12 -8.99 14.27 0.40
N ILE A 13 -7.72 14.50 0.76
CA ILE A 13 -7.21 14.08 2.08
C ILE A 13 -7.99 14.75 3.20
N ALA A 14 -8.34 16.04 3.03
CA ALA A 14 -9.15 16.75 4.01
C ALA A 14 -10.54 16.14 4.20
N SER A 15 -11.21 15.72 3.11
CA SER A 15 -12.57 15.15 3.19
C SER A 15 -12.60 13.80 3.92
N ILE A 16 -11.51 13.02 3.86
CA ILE A 16 -11.34 11.81 4.68
C ILE A 16 -11.24 12.16 6.16
N TYR A 17 -10.43 13.15 6.52
CA TYR A 17 -10.29 13.54 7.92
C TYR A 17 -11.59 14.13 8.48
N ASP A 18 -12.41 14.81 7.66
CA ASP A 18 -13.77 15.19 8.07
C ASP A 18 -14.63 13.95 8.33
N ALA A 19 -14.58 12.95 7.45
CA ALA A 19 -15.35 11.71 7.62
C ALA A 19 -14.93 10.91 8.87
N LEU A 20 -13.67 11.05 9.29
CA LEU A 20 -13.13 10.47 10.52
C LEU A 20 -13.35 11.34 11.77
N GLY A 21 -13.91 12.55 11.62
CA GLY A 21 -14.15 13.49 12.71
C GLY A 21 -12.90 14.23 13.20
N ASP A 22 -11.77 14.11 12.51
CA ASP A 22 -10.51 14.78 12.84
C ASP A 22 -10.41 16.12 12.09
N THR A 23 -11.12 17.10 12.66
CA THR A 23 -11.27 18.44 12.08
C THR A 23 -9.95 19.21 11.99
N ASN A 24 -8.97 18.90 12.84
CA ASN A 24 -7.66 19.55 12.86
C ASN A 24 -6.81 19.14 11.66
N ASN A 25 -6.74 17.83 11.39
CA ASN A 25 -6.03 17.36 10.21
C ASN A 25 -6.79 17.72 8.92
N ALA A 26 -8.13 17.67 8.92
CA ALA A 26 -8.93 18.12 7.78
C ALA A 26 -8.61 19.58 7.40
N LYS A 27 -8.55 20.47 8.40
CA LYS A 27 -8.20 21.89 8.19
C LYS A 27 -6.77 22.04 7.66
N LYS A 28 -5.80 21.38 8.27
CA LYS A 28 -4.39 21.40 7.84
C LYS A 28 -4.23 21.02 6.37
N TYR A 29 -4.89 19.96 5.91
CA TYR A 29 -4.76 19.48 4.54
C TYR A 29 -5.50 20.36 3.53
N ARG A 30 -6.59 21.03 3.91
CA ARG A 30 -7.21 22.10 3.08
C ARG A 30 -6.27 23.30 2.90
N GLU A 31 -5.59 23.71 3.97
CA GLU A 31 -4.65 24.83 3.92
C GLU A 31 -3.43 24.50 3.04
N LEU A 32 -2.90 23.28 3.14
CA LEU A 32 -1.83 22.80 2.25
C LEU A 32 -2.30 22.67 0.79
N SER A 33 -3.56 22.28 0.56
CA SER A 33 -4.16 22.25 -0.78
C SER A 33 -4.22 23.63 -1.41
N ALA A 34 -4.57 24.64 -0.62
CA ALA A 34 -4.70 26.02 -1.08
C ALA A 34 -3.34 26.69 -1.26
N ASN A 35 -2.36 26.34 -0.44
CA ASN A 35 -1.02 26.96 -0.40
C ASN A 35 0.08 25.89 -0.23
N PRO A 36 0.48 25.18 -1.31
CA PRO A 36 1.56 24.20 -1.21
C PRO A 36 2.87 24.92 -0.87
N PRO A 37 3.59 24.51 0.20
CA PRO A 37 4.82 25.20 0.60
C PRO A 37 5.91 25.07 -0.47
N LYS A 38 6.73 26.12 -0.63
CA LYS A 38 8.01 26.04 -1.37
C LYS A 38 9.08 25.47 -0.43
N ALA A 39 9.71 24.37 -0.82
CA ALA A 39 10.59 23.59 0.04
C ALA A 39 11.88 24.35 0.47
N PRO A 40 12.20 24.43 1.77
CA PRO A 40 13.53 24.83 2.24
C PRO A 40 14.55 23.66 2.12
N PRO A 41 15.87 23.94 2.04
CA PRO A 41 16.89 22.90 1.93
C PRO A 41 16.97 22.06 3.22
N ILE A 42 16.86 20.73 3.08
CA ILE A 42 16.81 19.77 4.20
C ILE A 42 18.19 19.19 4.49
N LYS A 43 18.55 19.16 5.78
CA LYS A 43 19.74 18.47 6.30
C LYS A 43 19.46 16.97 6.42
N LEU A 44 20.25 16.14 5.76
CA LEU A 44 20.08 14.69 5.70
C LEU A 44 20.43 14.02 7.04
N LEU A 45 19.52 13.19 7.56
CA LEU A 45 19.78 12.23 8.63
C LEU A 45 20.30 10.90 8.02
N PRO A 46 21.06 10.08 8.77
CA PRO A 46 21.57 8.79 8.28
C PRO A 46 20.44 7.78 7.99
N LEU A 47 20.52 7.09 6.84
CA LEU A 47 19.45 6.29 6.22
C LEU A 47 18.85 5.19 7.12
N GLU A 48 19.65 4.51 7.94
CA GLU A 48 19.25 3.31 8.70
C GLU A 48 18.24 3.61 9.82
N LYS A 49 18.34 4.79 10.45
CA LYS A 49 17.39 5.23 11.48
C LYS A 49 16.06 5.67 10.86
N ILE A 50 16.10 6.27 9.66
CA ILE A 50 14.92 6.75 8.93
C ILE A 50 14.07 5.57 8.44
N GLU A 51 14.69 4.50 7.94
CA GLU A 51 13.94 3.34 7.46
C GLU A 51 13.21 2.63 8.58
N GLY A 52 13.85 2.40 9.74
CA GLY A 52 13.21 1.74 10.88
C GLY A 52 11.97 2.46 11.40
N ASP A 53 12.02 3.79 11.53
CA ASP A 53 10.89 4.60 12.00
C ASP A 53 9.80 4.75 10.92
N TYR A 54 10.20 4.81 9.64
CA TYR A 54 9.28 4.81 8.51
C TYR A 54 8.52 3.49 8.39
N LEU A 55 9.22 2.36 8.50
CA LEU A 55 8.67 1.00 8.50
C LEU A 55 7.62 0.83 9.60
N LYS A 56 7.96 1.21 10.84
CA LYS A 56 7.05 1.11 11.99
C LYS A 56 5.81 1.98 11.82
N SER A 57 6.00 3.22 11.38
CA SER A 57 4.90 4.19 11.21
C SER A 57 3.98 3.79 10.04
N GLY A 58 4.55 3.26 8.95
CA GLY A 58 3.79 2.72 7.82
C GLY A 58 2.97 1.50 8.19
N LEU A 59 3.56 0.57 8.94
CA LEU A 59 2.85 -0.59 9.48
C LEU A 59 1.71 -0.17 10.41
N ALA A 60 1.94 0.80 11.30
CA ALA A 60 0.93 1.29 12.23
C ALA A 60 -0.29 1.84 11.47
N TYR A 61 -0.05 2.69 10.46
CA TYR A 61 -1.12 3.27 9.64
C TYR A 61 -1.87 2.21 8.83
N PHE A 62 -1.14 1.27 8.21
CA PHE A 62 -1.73 0.14 7.48
C PHE A 62 -2.66 -0.69 8.40
N ASN A 63 -2.19 -1.00 9.61
CA ASN A 63 -2.96 -1.78 10.57
C ASN A 63 -4.18 -1.02 11.11
N GLU A 64 -4.08 0.29 11.28
CA GLU A 64 -5.22 1.14 11.65
C GLU A 64 -6.28 1.13 10.54
N PHE A 65 -5.87 1.27 9.28
CA PHE A 65 -6.77 1.14 8.15
C PHE A 65 -7.42 -0.24 8.08
N GLN A 66 -6.64 -1.32 8.16
CA GLN A 66 -7.17 -2.68 8.14
C GLN A 66 -8.22 -2.87 9.24
N LYS A 67 -7.95 -2.39 10.45
CA LYS A 67 -8.91 -2.41 11.56
C LYS A 67 -10.19 -1.64 11.22
N SER A 68 -10.08 -0.47 10.59
CA SER A 68 -11.24 0.36 10.20
C SER A 68 -12.18 -0.33 9.20
N ILE A 69 -11.66 -1.27 8.39
CA ILE A 69 -12.45 -2.05 7.42
C ILE A 69 -12.77 -3.47 7.90
N GLY A 70 -12.54 -3.77 9.20
CA GLY A 70 -12.79 -5.09 9.79
C GLY A 70 -11.73 -6.16 9.47
N GLY A 71 -10.62 -5.77 8.85
CA GLY A 71 -9.46 -6.61 8.62
C GLY A 71 -8.61 -6.81 9.88
N LYS A 72 -7.74 -7.83 9.83
CA LYS A 72 -6.78 -8.13 10.90
C LYS A 72 -5.49 -7.30 10.71
N PRO A 73 -4.83 -6.89 11.80
CA PRO A 73 -3.50 -6.29 11.71
C PRO A 73 -2.50 -7.30 11.17
N THR A 74 -1.49 -6.80 10.46
CA THR A 74 -0.36 -7.57 9.94
C THR A 74 0.94 -7.18 10.64
N LYS A 75 2.03 -7.85 10.26
CA LYS A 75 3.39 -7.63 10.77
C LYS A 75 4.38 -7.44 9.64
N LEU A 76 5.46 -6.71 9.92
CA LEU A 76 6.62 -6.68 9.02
C LEU A 76 7.35 -8.01 9.06
N ASP A 77 7.77 -8.48 7.89
CA ASP A 77 8.60 -9.67 7.72
C ASP A 77 9.98 -9.28 7.14
N PRO A 78 11.09 -9.65 7.81
CA PRO A 78 12.44 -9.31 7.34
C PRO A 78 12.79 -9.89 5.96
N ALA A 79 12.28 -11.06 5.60
CA ALA A 79 12.51 -11.66 4.30
C ALA A 79 11.76 -10.90 3.21
N LEU A 80 10.51 -10.48 3.47
CA LEU A 80 9.76 -9.61 2.55
C LEU A 80 10.39 -8.22 2.42
N ASN A 81 10.93 -7.64 3.49
CA ASN A 81 11.69 -6.38 3.40
C ASN A 81 12.94 -6.54 2.52
N SER A 82 13.64 -7.68 2.65
CA SER A 82 14.82 -7.99 1.84
C SER A 82 14.46 -8.18 0.37
N ALA A 83 13.34 -8.87 0.08
CA ALA A 83 12.80 -9.01 -1.27
C ALA A 83 12.42 -7.65 -1.87
N ALA A 84 11.71 -6.80 -1.12
CA ALA A 84 11.34 -5.45 -1.55
C ALA A 84 12.57 -4.60 -1.90
N LYS A 85 13.61 -4.67 -1.04
CA LYS A 85 14.88 -3.98 -1.28
C LYS A 85 15.55 -4.45 -2.56
N LYS A 86 15.70 -5.76 -2.72
CA LYS A 86 16.43 -6.36 -3.84
C LYS A 86 15.70 -6.19 -5.16
N HIS A 87 14.39 -6.30 -5.16
CA HIS A 87 13.57 -5.98 -6.32
C HIS A 87 13.67 -4.50 -6.70
N ALA A 88 13.69 -3.57 -5.72
CA ALA A 88 13.89 -2.16 -6.00
C ALA A 88 15.27 -1.87 -6.63
N GLU A 89 16.32 -2.55 -6.15
CA GLU A 89 17.67 -2.49 -6.74
C GLU A 89 17.69 -3.05 -8.17
N TYR A 90 17.01 -4.18 -8.42
CA TYR A 90 16.86 -4.78 -9.75
C TYR A 90 16.17 -3.82 -10.73
N LEU A 91 15.03 -3.26 -10.35
CA LEU A 91 14.27 -2.32 -11.17
C LEU A 91 15.09 -1.07 -11.49
N TYR A 92 15.84 -0.56 -10.52
CA TYR A 92 16.75 0.55 -10.76
C TYR A 92 17.84 0.21 -11.78
N GLN A 93 18.46 -0.96 -11.69
CA GLN A 93 19.55 -1.33 -12.59
C GLN A 93 19.08 -1.58 -14.03
N ASN A 94 17.87 -2.08 -14.20
CA ASN A 94 17.40 -2.61 -15.48
C ASN A 94 16.35 -1.74 -16.17
N HIS A 95 15.69 -0.84 -15.44
CA HIS A 95 14.52 -0.09 -15.93
C HIS A 95 14.51 1.40 -15.54
N PHE A 96 15.62 1.94 -15.04
CA PHE A 96 15.67 3.34 -14.63
C PHE A 96 15.44 4.30 -15.81
N GLY A 97 14.48 5.21 -15.64
CA GLY A 97 14.09 6.18 -16.66
C GLY A 97 12.99 5.70 -17.61
N GLU A 98 12.56 4.45 -17.48
CA GLU A 98 11.41 3.90 -18.22
C GLU A 98 10.09 4.13 -17.46
N MET A 99 8.97 4.00 -18.16
CA MET A 99 7.64 4.02 -17.54
C MET A 99 7.36 2.67 -16.87
N ILE A 100 6.90 2.69 -15.62
CA ILE A 100 6.54 1.47 -14.87
C ILE A 100 5.40 0.74 -15.61
N THR A 101 5.58 -0.57 -15.80
CA THR A 101 4.59 -1.47 -16.41
C THR A 101 4.29 -2.66 -15.51
N THR A 102 3.18 -3.35 -15.75
CA THR A 102 2.82 -4.59 -15.02
C THR A 102 3.87 -5.69 -15.18
N GLU A 103 4.60 -5.75 -16.30
CA GLU A 103 5.64 -6.77 -16.49
C GLU A 103 6.81 -6.62 -15.51
N TRP A 104 6.99 -5.43 -14.92
CA TRP A 104 8.07 -5.17 -13.97
C TRP A 104 7.84 -5.81 -12.60
N HIS A 105 6.66 -6.37 -12.33
CA HIS A 105 6.48 -7.26 -11.18
C HIS A 105 7.32 -8.53 -11.33
N ASN A 106 7.64 -8.91 -12.58
CA ASN A 106 8.50 -10.03 -12.88
C ASN A 106 9.94 -9.58 -13.16
N GLU A 107 10.90 -10.41 -12.79
CA GLU A 107 12.30 -10.22 -13.17
C GLU A 107 12.69 -11.15 -14.31
N GLU A 108 13.63 -10.69 -15.14
CA GLU A 108 14.15 -11.43 -16.27
C GLU A 108 15.43 -12.16 -15.88
N LYS A 109 15.42 -13.50 -16.02
CA LYS A 109 16.59 -14.33 -15.73
C LYS A 109 17.77 -13.91 -16.61
N GLY A 110 18.92 -13.70 -15.97
CA GLY A 110 20.16 -13.31 -16.65
C GLY A 110 20.46 -11.81 -16.61
N LYS A 111 19.52 -10.98 -16.14
CA LYS A 111 19.77 -9.57 -15.90
C LYS A 111 20.47 -9.32 -14.55
N PRO A 112 21.32 -8.27 -14.44
CA PRO A 112 21.97 -7.91 -13.18
C PRO A 112 20.96 -7.75 -12.03
N GLY A 113 21.30 -8.33 -10.88
CA GLY A 113 20.47 -8.24 -9.68
C GLY A 113 19.28 -9.20 -9.62
N TYR A 114 19.09 -10.09 -10.62
CA TYR A 114 18.00 -11.06 -10.64
C TYR A 114 18.00 -11.97 -9.40
N ILE A 115 16.85 -12.06 -8.73
CA ILE A 115 16.60 -12.89 -7.54
C ILE A 115 15.46 -13.90 -7.74
N GLY A 116 14.53 -13.65 -8.67
CA GLY A 116 13.42 -14.56 -8.93
C GLY A 116 12.43 -14.01 -9.95
N LYS A 117 11.79 -14.88 -10.73
CA LYS A 117 10.91 -14.45 -11.83
C LYS A 117 9.67 -13.75 -11.28
N ALA A 118 8.83 -14.44 -10.51
CA ALA A 118 7.60 -13.87 -9.96
C ALA A 118 7.82 -13.34 -8.53
N PRO A 119 6.91 -12.49 -7.98
CA PRO A 119 7.00 -12.01 -6.59
C PRO A 119 7.19 -13.13 -5.56
N GLU A 120 6.53 -14.28 -5.77
CA GLU A 120 6.70 -15.44 -4.90
C GLU A 120 8.12 -16.02 -4.94
N ASP A 121 8.74 -16.08 -6.12
CA ASP A 121 10.13 -16.54 -6.28
C ASP A 121 11.11 -15.55 -5.66
N GLN A 122 10.87 -14.24 -5.84
CA GLN A 122 11.66 -13.16 -5.27
C GLN A 122 11.65 -13.23 -3.74
N ALA A 123 10.49 -13.48 -3.12
CA ALA A 123 10.38 -13.66 -1.69
C ALA A 123 11.02 -14.96 -1.18
N LYS A 124 10.84 -16.07 -1.92
CA LYS A 124 11.47 -17.37 -1.63
C LYS A 124 12.99 -17.29 -1.61
N ALA A 125 13.60 -16.44 -2.43
CA ALA A 125 15.05 -16.23 -2.46
C ALA A 125 15.61 -15.74 -1.10
N PHE A 126 14.77 -15.12 -0.25
CA PHE A 126 15.12 -14.68 1.11
C PHE A 126 14.54 -15.58 2.20
N GLY A 127 14.05 -16.77 1.83
CA GLY A 127 13.51 -17.75 2.77
C GLY A 127 12.07 -17.49 3.19
N PHE A 128 11.37 -16.51 2.59
CA PHE A 128 9.95 -16.31 2.86
C PHE A 128 9.11 -17.45 2.27
N LYS A 129 8.12 -17.92 3.04
CA LYS A 129 7.13 -18.89 2.60
C LYS A 129 5.77 -18.47 3.16
N SER A 130 4.83 -18.16 2.28
CA SER A 130 3.44 -17.91 2.66
C SER A 130 2.85 -19.14 3.37
N SER A 131 1.99 -18.91 4.36
CA SER A 131 1.17 -19.97 4.93
C SER A 131 0.24 -20.59 3.87
N PRO A 132 -0.18 -21.86 4.02
CA PRO A 132 -1.17 -22.46 3.13
C PRO A 132 -2.41 -21.57 3.00
N GLY A 133 -2.83 -21.29 1.75
CA GLY A 133 -3.97 -20.40 1.45
C GLY A 133 -3.60 -18.92 1.22
N TYR A 134 -2.35 -18.54 1.51
CA TYR A 134 -1.84 -17.20 1.26
C TYR A 134 -1.00 -17.14 -0.02
N PHE A 135 -1.06 -15.98 -0.67
CA PHE A 135 -0.34 -15.66 -1.90
C PHE A 135 0.66 -14.55 -1.61
N THR A 136 1.85 -14.66 -2.20
CA THR A 136 2.83 -13.57 -2.18
C THR A 136 2.66 -12.70 -3.42
N GLY A 137 2.39 -11.42 -3.22
CA GLY A 137 2.36 -10.41 -4.27
C GLY A 137 3.33 -9.28 -3.99
N ASN A 138 3.61 -8.47 -5.01
CA ASN A 138 4.28 -7.19 -4.83
C ASN A 138 3.54 -6.07 -5.58
N THR A 139 3.86 -4.84 -5.22
CA THR A 139 3.43 -3.64 -5.93
C THR A 139 4.53 -2.59 -5.85
N MET A 140 4.63 -1.74 -6.86
CA MET A 140 5.59 -0.66 -6.92
C MET A 140 4.93 0.67 -7.29
N GLY A 141 5.45 1.75 -6.75
CA GLY A 141 5.01 3.10 -7.04
C GLY A 141 6.20 4.03 -7.25
N GLY A 142 6.31 4.60 -8.44
CA GLY A 142 7.27 5.67 -8.72
C GLY A 142 6.77 7.00 -8.20
N PHE A 143 7.68 7.87 -7.75
CA PHE A 143 7.33 9.21 -7.33
C PHE A 143 8.40 10.24 -7.73
N ASN A 144 7.89 11.42 -8.14
CA ASN A 144 8.65 12.63 -8.37
C ASN A 144 8.15 13.67 -7.36
N ASN A 145 9.06 14.44 -6.76
CA ASN A 145 8.85 15.42 -5.66
C ASN A 145 8.79 14.88 -4.21
N TYR A 146 9.22 15.74 -3.27
CA TYR A 146 9.76 15.35 -1.96
C TYR A 146 8.77 15.34 -0.77
N ASP A 147 7.85 16.30 -0.69
CA ASP A 147 7.24 16.60 0.64
C ASP A 147 6.00 15.77 0.95
N LEU A 148 5.22 15.39 -0.05
CA LEU A 148 4.06 14.51 0.15
C LEU A 148 4.45 13.03 0.14
N PHE A 149 5.47 12.66 -0.62
CA PHE A 149 5.83 11.27 -0.90
C PHE A 149 6.76 10.63 0.15
N SER A 150 7.19 11.40 1.15
CA SER A 150 8.14 10.96 2.17
C SER A 150 7.48 10.38 3.42
N THR A 151 6.16 10.55 3.59
CA THR A 151 5.43 10.08 4.78
C THR A 151 4.93 8.63 4.61
N PRO A 152 4.88 7.84 5.69
CA PRO A 152 4.26 6.51 5.67
C PRO A 152 2.74 6.55 5.39
N GLU A 153 2.07 7.66 5.73
CA GLU A 153 0.66 7.90 5.41
C GLU A 153 0.44 7.98 3.89
N TYR A 154 1.33 8.68 3.18
CA TYR A 154 1.24 8.80 1.72
C TYR A 154 1.38 7.45 1.02
N LEU A 155 2.25 6.57 1.53
CA LEU A 155 2.46 5.21 1.01
C LEU A 155 1.16 4.41 0.98
N PHE A 156 0.44 4.38 2.10
CA PHE A 156 -0.84 3.70 2.16
C PHE A 156 -1.86 4.37 1.24
N ARG A 157 -1.95 5.71 1.27
CA ARG A 157 -2.91 6.46 0.45
C ARG A 157 -2.66 6.30 -1.05
N HIS A 158 -1.41 6.24 -1.49
CA HIS A 158 -1.05 6.05 -2.89
C HIS A 158 -1.42 4.65 -3.39
N LEU A 159 -1.14 3.62 -2.57
CA LEU A 159 -1.55 2.25 -2.85
C LEU A 159 -3.09 2.11 -2.82
N ALA A 160 -3.76 2.70 -1.84
CA ALA A 160 -5.23 2.67 -1.75
C ALA A 160 -5.93 3.48 -2.86
N ASN A 161 -5.27 4.49 -3.45
CA ASN A 161 -5.88 5.34 -4.48
C ASN A 161 -5.68 4.82 -5.90
N THR A 162 -4.66 4.01 -6.16
CA THR A 162 -4.48 3.35 -7.46
C THR A 162 -5.38 2.12 -7.51
N SER A 163 -6.32 2.05 -8.44
CA SER A 163 -7.34 0.97 -8.50
C SER A 163 -6.75 -0.45 -8.46
N TYR A 164 -5.63 -0.68 -9.15
CA TYR A 164 -4.91 -1.95 -9.12
C TYR A 164 -4.24 -2.23 -7.76
N HIS A 165 -3.57 -1.24 -7.18
CA HIS A 165 -2.90 -1.38 -5.89
C HIS A 165 -3.89 -1.41 -4.70
N ARG A 166 -5.10 -0.86 -4.89
CA ARG A 166 -6.15 -0.85 -3.86
C ARG A 166 -6.51 -2.27 -3.45
N GLY A 167 -6.70 -3.17 -4.42
CA GLY A 167 -6.99 -4.59 -4.15
C GLY A 167 -5.95 -5.26 -3.26
N LEU A 168 -4.69 -4.80 -3.34
CA LEU A 168 -3.54 -5.29 -2.60
C LEU A 168 -3.35 -4.66 -1.21
N VAL A 169 -4.11 -3.61 -0.87
CA VAL A 169 -4.08 -2.99 0.47
C VAL A 169 -5.42 -3.01 1.19
N VAL A 170 -6.50 -3.40 0.49
CA VAL A 170 -7.84 -3.62 1.07
C VAL A 170 -8.20 -5.11 1.16
N ALA A 171 -7.32 -6.01 0.70
CA ALA A 171 -7.55 -7.43 0.80
C ALA A 171 -7.80 -7.83 2.27
N PRO A 172 -8.77 -8.72 2.54
CA PRO A 172 -8.90 -9.30 3.86
C PRO A 172 -7.64 -10.14 4.17
N ASN A 173 -7.25 -10.16 5.45
CA ASN A 173 -6.26 -11.09 6.01
C ASN A 173 -4.84 -11.02 5.40
N PHE A 174 -4.09 -9.98 5.74
CA PHE A 174 -2.63 -9.96 5.49
C PHE A 174 -1.89 -10.75 6.58
N GLU A 175 -1.14 -11.78 6.18
CA GLU A 175 -0.26 -12.53 7.09
C GLU A 175 0.98 -11.70 7.46
N SER A 176 1.60 -11.10 6.46
CA SER A 176 2.81 -10.33 6.61
C SER A 176 3.00 -9.37 5.45
N THR A 177 3.86 -8.38 5.67
CA THR A 177 4.24 -7.41 4.66
C THR A 177 5.73 -7.08 4.73
N GLY A 178 6.29 -6.66 3.61
CA GLY A 178 7.59 -6.01 3.56
C GLY A 178 7.55 -4.77 2.69
N LEU A 179 8.41 -3.80 2.97
CA LEU A 179 8.45 -2.55 2.21
C LEU A 179 9.87 -2.00 2.15
N TYR A 180 10.19 -1.39 1.01
CA TYR A 180 11.47 -0.71 0.82
C TYR A 180 11.29 0.51 -0.07
N ARG A 181 12.02 1.57 0.27
CA ARG A 181 12.01 2.82 -0.49
C ARG A 181 13.39 3.06 -1.07
N TRP A 182 13.49 2.91 -2.38
CA TRP A 182 14.69 3.25 -3.13
C TRP A 182 14.68 4.73 -3.54
N ARG A 183 15.86 5.37 -3.58
CA ARG A 183 16.02 6.77 -4.00
C ARG A 183 17.38 7.04 -4.65
N LYS A 184 17.38 7.91 -5.67
CA LYS A 184 18.58 8.56 -6.21
C LYS A 184 18.23 9.96 -6.70
N GLY A 185 18.79 11.00 -6.08
CA GLY A 185 18.42 12.38 -6.39
C GLY A 185 16.95 12.64 -6.07
N GLU A 186 16.21 13.17 -7.05
CA GLU A 186 14.76 13.46 -6.94
C GLU A 186 13.86 12.29 -7.32
N ALA A 187 14.41 11.25 -7.93
CA ALA A 187 13.68 10.04 -8.28
C ALA A 187 13.64 9.09 -7.09
N GLY A 188 12.46 8.54 -6.83
CA GLY A 188 12.30 7.47 -5.86
C GLY A 188 11.24 6.46 -6.28
N MET A 189 11.33 5.31 -5.66
CA MET A 189 10.42 4.20 -5.88
C MET A 189 10.13 3.53 -4.55
N LEU A 190 8.86 3.23 -4.36
CA LEU A 190 8.40 2.35 -3.31
C LEU A 190 8.20 0.96 -3.89
N VAL A 191 8.69 -0.06 -3.20
CA VAL A 191 8.35 -1.46 -3.46
C VAL A 191 7.73 -2.04 -2.19
N TYR A 192 6.58 -2.69 -2.33
CA TYR A 192 5.80 -3.28 -1.26
C TYR A 192 5.51 -4.74 -1.60
N PHE A 193 5.85 -5.63 -0.68
CA PHE A 193 5.54 -7.06 -0.73
C PHE A 193 4.49 -7.38 0.32
N MET A 194 3.66 -8.37 0.02
CA MET A 194 2.62 -8.82 0.93
C MET A 194 2.36 -10.31 0.79
N SER A 195 2.06 -10.96 1.90
CA SER A 195 1.43 -12.28 1.96
C SER A 195 -0.03 -12.08 2.38
N TYR A 196 -0.97 -12.41 1.50
CA TYR A 196 -2.39 -12.12 1.68
C TYR A 196 -3.27 -13.23 1.13
N GLU A 197 -4.49 -13.29 1.63
CA GLU A 197 -5.48 -14.28 1.23
C GLU A 197 -6.39 -13.67 0.15
N ILE A 198 -6.35 -14.20 -1.09
CA ILE A 198 -7.16 -13.66 -2.21
C ILE A 198 -8.66 -13.91 -1.99
N ALA A 199 -9.01 -14.98 -1.29
CA ALA A 199 -10.33 -15.19 -0.75
C ALA A 199 -10.21 -16.12 0.46
N PRO A 200 -10.68 -15.71 1.64
CA PRO A 200 -10.64 -16.62 2.77
C PRO A 200 -11.48 -17.85 2.50
N GLU A 201 -11.03 -19.01 3.01
CA GLU A 201 -11.81 -20.25 2.92
C GLU A 201 -13.23 -20.02 3.42
N LYS A 202 -13.41 -19.08 4.37
CA LYS A 202 -14.71 -18.56 4.79
C LYS A 202 -14.70 -17.05 4.95
N TYR A 203 -15.68 -16.35 4.39
CA TYR A 203 -15.94 -14.95 4.70
C TYR A 203 -17.38 -14.73 5.16
N THR A 204 -17.56 -13.74 6.02
CA THR A 204 -18.86 -13.35 6.54
C THR A 204 -19.21 -11.95 6.07
N VAL A 205 -20.36 -11.80 5.42
CA VAL A 205 -20.91 -10.50 5.03
C VAL A 205 -21.98 -10.11 6.05
N TYR A 206 -21.83 -8.92 6.62
CA TYR A 206 -22.80 -8.31 7.51
C TYR A 206 -23.52 -7.18 6.78
N MET A 207 -24.85 -7.20 6.76
CA MET A 207 -25.67 -6.10 6.26
C MET A 207 -26.59 -5.60 7.34
N LYS A 208 -26.46 -4.32 7.67
CA LYS A 208 -27.38 -3.60 8.54
C LYS A 208 -28.02 -2.47 7.77
N LEU A 209 -29.35 -2.41 7.74
CA LEU A 209 -30.10 -1.29 7.20
C LEU A 209 -30.82 -0.58 8.33
N ALA A 210 -30.68 0.74 8.39
CA ALA A 210 -31.42 1.58 9.31
C ALA A 210 -32.46 2.41 8.56
N ASP A 211 -33.61 2.65 9.18
CA ASP A 211 -34.64 3.54 8.65
C ASP A 211 -34.25 5.03 8.76
N SER A 212 -35.14 5.92 8.33
CA SER A 212 -34.95 7.37 8.42
C SER A 212 -34.84 7.90 9.87
N LYS A 213 -35.22 7.09 10.86
CA LYS A 213 -35.09 7.38 12.29
C LYS A 213 -33.84 6.74 12.92
N LYS A 214 -32.94 6.19 12.09
CA LYS A 214 -31.71 5.47 12.49
C LYS A 214 -31.98 4.20 13.29
N GLN A 215 -33.19 3.63 13.22
CA GLN A 215 -33.49 2.33 13.82
C GLN A 215 -33.09 1.22 12.87
N ILE A 216 -32.37 0.21 13.34
CA ILE A 216 -32.00 -0.97 12.55
C ILE A 216 -33.29 -1.74 12.21
N VAL A 217 -33.63 -1.80 10.92
CA VAL A 217 -34.82 -2.51 10.40
C VAL A 217 -34.46 -3.80 9.68
N PHE A 218 -33.17 -4.00 9.41
CA PHE A 218 -32.65 -5.23 8.83
C PHE A 218 -31.25 -5.47 9.39
N ASP A 219 -31.02 -6.69 9.89
CA ASP A 219 -29.72 -7.16 10.35
C ASP A 219 -29.56 -8.59 9.87
N LYS A 220 -28.57 -8.85 9.01
CA LYS A 220 -28.31 -10.19 8.50
C LYS A 220 -26.83 -10.45 8.31
N GLU A 221 -26.49 -11.69 8.63
CA GLU A 221 -25.17 -12.27 8.46
C GLU A 221 -25.26 -13.40 7.43
N TRP A 222 -24.34 -13.41 6.47
CA TRP A 222 -24.14 -14.54 5.57
C TRP A 222 -22.71 -15.02 5.66
N SER A 223 -22.53 -16.31 5.87
CA SER A 223 -21.24 -16.97 5.78
C SER A 223 -21.11 -17.68 4.42
N PHE A 224 -20.02 -17.41 3.72
CA PHE A 224 -19.68 -18.02 2.44
C PHE A 224 -18.43 -18.86 2.62
N THR A 225 -18.32 -19.95 1.86
CA THR A 225 -17.11 -20.78 1.79
C THR A 225 -16.65 -20.81 0.34
N THR A 226 -15.38 -20.46 0.09
CA THR A 226 -14.83 -20.52 -1.26
C THR A 226 -14.29 -21.92 -1.56
N THR A 227 -14.67 -22.49 -2.70
CA THR A 227 -14.05 -23.73 -3.20
C THR A 227 -12.78 -23.35 -3.97
N LYS A 228 -11.65 -23.99 -3.62
CA LYS A 228 -10.26 -23.76 -4.10
C LYS A 228 -10.01 -23.68 -5.62
N ASN A 229 -11.03 -23.76 -6.49
CA ASN A 229 -10.88 -23.79 -7.95
C ASN A 229 -11.11 -22.43 -8.60
N ALA A 230 -10.47 -21.38 -8.11
CA ALA A 230 -10.44 -20.11 -8.81
C ALA A 230 -8.97 -19.75 -9.08
N ASN A 231 -8.47 -20.24 -10.22
CA ASN A 231 -7.31 -19.66 -10.87
C ASN A 231 -7.68 -18.20 -11.20
N PHE A 232 -7.35 -17.28 -10.30
CA PHE A 232 -7.34 -15.86 -10.61
C PHE A 232 -5.88 -15.43 -10.77
N PHE A 233 -5.57 -15.08 -12.02
CA PHE A 233 -4.33 -14.52 -12.58
C PHE A 233 -3.20 -15.52 -12.84
#